data_AF-A0A7C7RVJ1-F1
#
_entry.id   AF-A0A7C7RVJ1-F1
#
_cell.length_a   1.000
_cell.length_b   1.000
_cell.length_c   1.000
_cell.angle_alpha   90.00
_cell.angle_beta   90.00
_cell.angle_gamma   90.00
#
_symmetry.space_group_name_H-M   'P 1'
#
loop_
_entity.id
_entity.type
_entity.pdbx_description
1 polymer ?
#
loop_
_entity_poly.entity_id
_entity_poly.type
_entity_poly.pdbx_seq_one_letter_code
_entity_poly.pdbx_strand_id
1 'polypeptide(L)'
;MYLFVQTFIAILLLSSQTTWLELFSFWDVTPDLVLIWVVYCGVRYSRTAGIGAGIFMGLVQDSLSGGLLGVNTLSKGLIGCFFSILKNKFYVEGMVPIGIFLIFSSIFDGLIFYFSMATILKGEVASSFLYQSLPVFSIFNALVGPLMFFVLDKINGWLQSKNRMPYAEISR
;
A
#
# COMPACT_ATOMS: atom_id res chain seq x y z
N MET A 1 -0.03 15.88 -12.23
CA MET A 1 1.34 16.05 -11.70
C MET A 1 1.53 15.38 -10.34
N TYR A 2 0.67 15.61 -9.33
CA TYR A 2 0.78 14.99 -7.99
C TYR A 2 0.76 13.47 -7.95
N LEU A 3 -0.23 12.88 -8.62
CA LEU A 3 -0.37 11.43 -8.63
C LEU A 3 0.87 10.79 -9.23
N PHE A 4 1.39 11.33 -10.33
CA PHE A 4 2.61 10.87 -10.99
C PHE A 4 3.85 10.93 -10.08
N VAL A 5 4.01 12.01 -9.29
CA VAL A 5 5.10 12.15 -8.30
C VAL A 5 4.93 11.13 -7.17
N GLN A 6 3.71 10.88 -6.72
CA GLN A 6 3.43 9.87 -5.72
C GLN A 6 3.65 8.44 -6.25
N THR A 7 3.26 8.15 -7.49
CA THR A 7 3.55 6.85 -8.13
C THR A 7 5.06 6.68 -8.28
N PHE A 8 5.80 7.74 -8.62
CA PHE A 8 7.26 7.70 -8.68
C PHE A 8 7.91 7.48 -7.30
N ILE A 9 7.38 8.13 -6.25
CA ILE A 9 7.80 7.89 -4.86
C ILE A 9 7.49 6.44 -4.45
N ALA A 10 6.33 5.90 -4.84
CA ALA A 10 5.99 4.51 -4.58
C ALA A 10 6.93 3.55 -5.32
N ILE A 11 7.32 3.85 -6.56
CA ILE A 11 8.29 3.06 -7.34
C ILE A 11 9.67 3.11 -6.69
N LEU A 12 10.10 4.28 -6.19
CA LEU A 12 11.35 4.43 -5.44
C LEU A 12 11.31 3.67 -4.10
N LEU A 13 10.20 3.72 -3.38
CA LEU A 13 9.98 2.94 -2.15
C LEU A 13 10.05 1.44 -2.44
N LEU A 14 9.42 1.00 -3.53
CA LEU A 14 9.41 -0.40 -3.96
C LEU A 14 10.80 -0.87 -4.41
N SER A 15 11.55 -0.05 -5.17
CA SER A 15 12.95 -0.33 -5.50
C SER A 15 13.86 -0.36 -4.26
N SER A 16 13.62 0.53 -3.29
CA SER A 16 14.34 0.50 -2.02
C SER A 16 13.98 -0.75 -1.21
N GLN A 17 12.70 -1.16 -1.24
CA GLN A 17 12.21 -2.38 -0.60
C GLN A 17 12.88 -3.64 -1.18
N THR A 18 12.99 -3.77 -2.50
CA THR A 18 13.66 -4.95 -3.10
C THR A 18 15.17 -4.98 -2.88
N THR A 19 15.80 -3.83 -2.59
CA THR A 19 17.28 -3.74 -2.53
C THR A 19 17.81 -3.67 -1.10
N TRP A 20 17.09 -3.03 -0.17
CA TRP A 20 17.52 -2.81 1.22
C TRP A 20 16.79 -3.73 2.22
N LEU A 21 15.53 -4.12 1.96
CA LEU A 21 14.76 -4.96 2.90
C LEU A 21 15.11 -6.46 2.81
N GLU A 22 15.69 -6.94 1.70
CA GLU A 22 16.31 -8.28 1.68
C GLU A 22 17.56 -8.36 2.58
N LEU A 23 18.31 -7.25 2.69
CA LEU A 23 19.50 -7.13 3.53
C LEU A 23 19.19 -6.87 5.02
N PHE A 24 18.01 -6.31 5.30
CA PHE A 24 17.53 -5.95 6.65
C PHE A 24 16.28 -6.74 7.04
N SER A 25 16.18 -8.00 6.59
CA SER A 25 15.11 -8.92 6.99
C SER A 25 15.28 -9.30 8.46
N PHE A 26 14.90 -8.40 9.36
CA PHE A 26 14.74 -8.72 10.77
C PHE A 26 13.56 -9.68 10.89
N TRP A 27 13.87 -10.96 11.13
CA TRP A 27 12.89 -12.00 11.43
C TRP A 27 12.00 -12.46 10.27
N ASP A 28 12.46 -12.40 9.01
CA ASP A 28 11.79 -13.01 7.85
C ASP A 28 10.39 -12.42 7.52
N VAL A 29 10.09 -11.22 8.04
CA VAL A 29 8.81 -10.53 7.84
C VAL A 29 9.06 -9.11 7.34
N THR A 30 8.93 -8.90 6.03
CA THR A 30 9.07 -7.58 5.40
C THR A 30 7.71 -6.89 5.30
N PRO A 31 7.52 -5.65 5.81
CA PRO A 31 6.26 -4.93 5.64
C PRO A 31 5.96 -4.65 4.17
N ASP A 32 4.68 -4.68 3.80
CA ASP A 32 4.23 -4.32 2.45
C ASP A 32 3.96 -2.81 2.35
N LEU A 33 5.03 -2.09 2.03
CA LEU A 33 4.99 -0.65 1.79
C LEU A 33 4.08 -0.28 0.61
N VAL A 34 3.90 -1.18 -0.36
CA VAL A 34 3.02 -0.97 -1.51
C VAL A 34 1.57 -0.96 -1.06
N LEU A 35 1.18 -1.94 -0.23
CA LEU A 35 -0.15 -2.01 0.36
C LEU A 35 -0.47 -0.75 1.16
N ILE A 36 0.45 -0.31 2.04
CA ILE A 36 0.28 0.90 2.85
C ILE A 36 0.06 2.13 1.95
N TRP A 37 0.83 2.25 0.88
CA TRP A 37 0.71 3.35 -0.07
C TRP A 37 -0.61 3.30 -0.86
N VAL A 38 -1.08 2.11 -1.26
CA VAL A 38 -2.38 1.96 -1.93
C VAL A 38 -3.53 2.36 -1.01
N VAL A 39 -3.47 1.98 0.26
CA VAL A 39 -4.46 2.41 1.27
C VAL A 39 -4.41 3.92 1.47
N TYR A 40 -3.20 4.51 1.54
CA TYR A 40 -3.02 5.96 1.58
C TYR A 40 -3.69 6.64 0.39
N CYS A 41 -3.44 6.15 -0.82
CA CYS A 41 -4.03 6.73 -2.01
C CYS A 41 -5.55 6.58 -2.06
N GLY A 42 -6.07 5.44 -1.60
CA GLY A 42 -7.50 5.20 -1.46
C GLY A 42 -8.17 6.14 -0.48
N VAL A 43 -7.51 6.50 0.63
CA VAL A 43 -8.08 7.40 1.64
C VAL A 43 -7.95 8.88 1.23
N ARG A 44 -6.79 9.30 0.72
CA ARG A 44 -6.46 10.73 0.50
C ARG A 44 -6.80 11.25 -0.91
N TYR A 45 -6.79 10.42 -1.95
CA TYR A 45 -7.04 10.86 -3.34
C TYR A 45 -8.41 10.45 -3.87
N SER A 46 -8.75 10.92 -5.08
CA SER A 46 -9.95 10.53 -5.84
C SER A 46 -10.17 9.01 -5.87
N ARG A 47 -11.43 8.58 -5.93
CA ARG A 47 -11.83 7.17 -6.05
C ARG A 47 -11.14 6.47 -7.23
N THR A 48 -11.06 7.15 -8.38
CA THR A 48 -10.40 6.62 -9.58
C THR A 48 -8.89 6.52 -9.41
N ALA A 49 -8.29 7.45 -8.67
CA ALA A 49 -6.85 7.46 -8.42
C ALA A 49 -6.42 6.36 -7.46
N GLY A 50 -7.20 6.08 -6.39
CA GLY A 50 -6.90 5.00 -5.44
C GLY A 50 -7.01 3.61 -6.08
N ILE A 51 -8.05 3.38 -6.88
CA ILE A 51 -8.22 2.11 -7.63
C ILE A 51 -7.10 1.95 -8.66
N GLY A 52 -6.84 2.99 -9.47
CA GLY A 52 -5.80 2.96 -10.49
C GLY A 52 -4.41 2.73 -9.90
N ALA A 53 -4.11 3.37 -8.76
CA ALA A 53 -2.87 3.17 -8.02
C ALA A 53 -2.73 1.72 -7.53
N GLY A 54 -3.78 1.14 -6.94
CA GLY A 54 -3.77 -0.26 -6.49
C GLY A 54 -3.50 -1.26 -7.60
N ILE A 55 -4.19 -1.12 -8.74
CA ILE A 55 -4.00 -1.98 -9.91
C ILE A 55 -2.60 -1.82 -10.48
N PHE A 56 -2.17 -0.58 -10.72
CA PHE A 56 -0.86 -0.32 -11.33
C PHE A 56 0.28 -0.85 -10.46
N MET A 57 0.24 -0.56 -9.16
CA MET A 57 1.30 -0.97 -8.25
C MET A 57 1.29 -2.48 -7.98
N GLY A 58 0.12 -3.09 -7.90
CA GLY A 58 0.00 -4.55 -7.83
C GLY A 58 0.56 -5.23 -9.08
N LEU A 59 0.38 -4.66 -10.27
CA LEU A 59 0.92 -5.19 -11.52
C LEU A 59 2.44 -5.08 -11.58
N VAL A 60 2.99 -3.94 -11.13
CA VAL A 60 4.45 -3.76 -10.99
C VAL A 60 5.03 -4.79 -10.02
N GLN A 61 4.38 -4.99 -8.87
CA GLN A 61 4.82 -5.97 -7.88
C GLN A 61 4.76 -7.40 -8.39
N ASP A 62 3.66 -7.76 -9.06
CA ASP A 62 3.52 -9.06 -9.72
C ASP A 62 4.67 -9.29 -10.72
N SER A 63 5.00 -8.28 -11.53
CA SER A 63 6.07 -8.34 -12.53
C SER A 63 7.46 -8.51 -11.93
N LEU A 64 7.71 -7.93 -10.75
CA LEU A 64 9.00 -8.00 -10.06
C LEU A 64 9.15 -9.27 -9.20
N SER A 65 8.05 -9.81 -8.68
CA SER A 65 8.06 -10.98 -7.81
C SER A 65 8.51 -12.28 -8.50
N GLY A 66 8.51 -12.31 -9.84
CA GLY A 66 8.80 -13.50 -10.63
C GLY A 66 7.79 -14.65 -10.44
N GLY A 67 6.72 -14.42 -9.68
CA GLY A 67 5.67 -15.38 -9.35
C GLY A 67 4.45 -15.30 -10.28
N LEU A 68 3.28 -15.67 -9.75
CA LEU A 68 2.04 -15.66 -10.52
C LEU A 68 1.57 -14.22 -10.78
N LEU A 69 1.58 -13.82 -12.05
CA LEU A 69 1.08 -12.51 -12.47
C LEU A 69 -0.42 -12.37 -12.20
N GLY A 70 -0.81 -11.27 -11.56
CA GLY A 70 -2.20 -10.87 -11.35
C GLY A 70 -2.70 -10.99 -9.91
N VAL A 71 -2.00 -11.70 -9.02
CA VAL A 71 -2.43 -11.93 -7.63
C VAL A 71 -2.36 -10.64 -6.81
N ASN A 72 -1.21 -9.96 -6.84
CA ASN A 72 -1.06 -8.68 -6.15
C ASN A 72 -1.90 -7.61 -6.82
N THR A 73 -2.04 -7.66 -8.15
CA THR A 73 -2.91 -6.75 -8.91
C THR A 73 -4.37 -6.84 -8.43
N LEU A 74 -4.90 -8.05 -8.30
CA LEU A 74 -6.27 -8.27 -7.81
C LEU A 74 -6.42 -7.85 -6.36
N SER A 75 -5.52 -8.30 -5.49
CA SER A 75 -5.56 -7.98 -4.06
C SER A 75 -5.52 -6.46 -3.83
N LYS A 76 -4.47 -5.80 -4.32
CA LYS A 76 -4.24 -4.37 -4.08
C LYS A 76 -5.25 -3.51 -4.82
N GLY A 77 -5.74 -3.95 -5.97
CA GLY A 77 -6.86 -3.33 -6.68
C GLY A 77 -8.15 -3.35 -5.86
N LEU A 78 -8.52 -4.50 -5.28
CA LEU A 78 -9.72 -4.65 -4.44
C LEU A 78 -9.60 -3.83 -3.16
N ILE A 79 -8.44 -3.86 -2.51
CA ILE A 79 -8.15 -3.08 -1.30
C ILE A 79 -8.25 -1.59 -1.62
N GLY A 80 -7.55 -1.12 -2.65
CA GLY A 80 -7.62 0.29 -3.10
C GLY A 80 -9.04 0.74 -3.45
N CYS A 81 -9.85 -0.14 -4.06
CA CYS A 81 -11.26 0.10 -4.31
C CYS A 81 -12.07 0.23 -3.02
N PHE A 82 -11.90 -0.71 -2.10
CA PHE A 82 -12.60 -0.71 -0.83
C PHE A 82 -12.35 0.58 -0.05
N PHE A 83 -11.09 1.00 0.10
CA PHE A 83 -10.75 2.26 0.77
C PHE A 83 -11.26 3.50 0.05
N SER A 84 -11.18 3.50 -1.28
CA SER A 84 -11.68 4.60 -2.12
C SER A 84 -13.20 4.81 -1.99
N ILE A 85 -13.95 3.76 -1.66
CA ILE A 85 -15.38 3.81 -1.38
C ILE A 85 -15.63 4.18 0.08
N LEU A 86 -14.88 3.55 0.98
CA LEU A 86 -15.08 3.68 2.41
C LEU A 86 -14.78 5.09 2.92
N LYS A 87 -13.82 5.79 2.31
CA LYS A 87 -13.51 7.19 2.64
C LYS A 87 -14.72 8.13 2.52
N ASN A 88 -15.65 7.84 1.62
CA ASN A 88 -16.84 8.67 1.41
C ASN A 88 -17.93 8.38 2.46
N LYS A 89 -17.80 7.27 3.20
CA LYS A 89 -18.82 6.75 4.12
C LYS A 89 -18.37 6.80 5.59
N PHE A 90 -17.07 6.75 5.84
CA PHE A 90 -16.46 6.84 7.17
C PHE A 90 -15.49 8.01 7.21
N TYR A 91 -15.56 8.83 8.28
CA TYR A 91 -14.53 9.81 8.61
C TYR A 91 -13.28 9.04 9.07
N VAL A 92 -12.45 8.61 8.12
CA VAL A 92 -11.16 7.94 8.40
C VAL A 92 -10.11 9.00 8.74
N GLU A 93 -10.34 9.75 9.81
CA GLU A 93 -9.39 10.74 10.34
C GLU A 93 -8.93 10.29 11.73
N GLY A 94 -7.85 9.51 11.76
CA GLY A 94 -7.20 9.09 13.00
C GLY A 94 -6.20 7.95 12.79
N MET A 95 -5.13 7.92 13.60
CA MET A 95 -4.13 6.85 13.57
C MET A 95 -4.73 5.47 13.87
N VAL A 96 -5.71 5.41 14.79
CA VAL A 96 -6.33 4.14 15.23
C VAL A 96 -7.19 3.50 14.12
N PRO A 97 -8.13 4.21 13.46
CA PRO A 97 -8.84 3.68 12.30
C PRO A 97 -7.91 3.16 11.20
N ILE A 98 -6.88 3.94 10.84
CA ILE A 98 -5.92 3.59 9.78
C ILE A 98 -5.18 2.30 10.14
N GLY A 99 -4.72 2.15 11.37
CA GLY A 99 -4.07 0.93 11.85
C GLY A 99 -4.98 -0.30 11.75
N ILE A 100 -6.22 -0.21 12.24
CA ILE A 100 -7.20 -1.31 12.18
C ILE A 100 -7.46 -1.72 10.72
N PHE A 101 -7.64 -0.73 9.84
CA PHE A 101 -7.87 -0.95 8.43
C PHE A 101 -6.69 -1.61 7.72
N LEU A 102 -5.46 -1.26 8.09
CA LEU A 102 -4.26 -1.91 7.56
C LEU A 102 -4.12 -3.36 8.02
N ILE A 103 -4.54 -3.69 9.25
CA ILE A 103 -4.61 -5.09 9.71
C ILE A 103 -5.54 -5.88 8.81
N PHE A 104 -6.77 -5.41 8.61
CA PHE A 104 -7.75 -6.09 7.74
C PHE A 104 -7.24 -6.23 6.31
N SER A 105 -6.63 -5.19 5.76
CA SER A 105 -6.08 -5.19 4.40
C SER A 105 -4.94 -6.19 4.26
N SER A 106 -4.05 -6.26 5.24
CA SER A 106 -2.90 -7.18 5.24
C SER A 106 -3.36 -8.63 5.37
N ILE A 107 -4.36 -8.89 6.20
CA ILE A 107 -4.97 -10.22 6.34
C ILE A 107 -5.61 -10.64 5.01
N PHE A 108 -6.35 -9.74 4.37
CA PHE A 108 -7.01 -10.00 3.09
C PHE A 108 -6.02 -10.27 1.96
N ASP A 109 -4.97 -9.45 1.86
CA ASP A 109 -3.88 -9.63 0.89
C ASP A 109 -3.16 -10.97 1.10
N GLY A 110 -2.83 -11.32 2.35
CA GLY A 110 -2.20 -12.59 2.70
C GLY A 110 -3.08 -13.81 2.44
N LEU A 111 -4.40 -13.71 2.64
CA LEU A 111 -5.37 -14.77 2.31
C LEU A 111 -5.46 -14.99 0.80
N ILE A 112 -5.50 -13.92 0.00
CA ILE A 112 -5.52 -14.02 -1.47
C ILE A 112 -4.24 -14.67 -1.96
N PHE A 113 -3.10 -14.26 -1.44
CA PHE A 113 -1.81 -14.84 -1.78
C PHE A 113 -1.75 -16.34 -1.44
N TYR A 114 -2.14 -16.71 -0.21
CA TYR A 114 -2.18 -18.12 0.21
C TYR A 114 -3.10 -18.96 -0.68
N PHE A 115 -4.32 -18.48 -0.95
CA PHE A 115 -5.28 -19.22 -1.76
C PHE A 115 -4.79 -19.37 -3.19
N SER A 116 -4.19 -18.32 -3.76
CA SER A 116 -3.61 -18.37 -5.10
C SER A 116 -2.46 -19.38 -5.19
N MET A 117 -1.55 -19.38 -4.22
CA MET A 117 -0.42 -20.30 -4.18
C MET A 117 -0.87 -21.76 -3.99
N ALA A 118 -1.83 -22.00 -3.09
CA ALA A 118 -2.37 -23.32 -2.81
C ALA A 118 -3.16 -23.92 -3.98
N THR A 119 -3.93 -23.11 -4.72
CA THR A 119 -4.79 -23.60 -5.81
C THR A 119 -4.08 -23.68 -7.16
N ILE A 120 -3.23 -22.71 -7.49
CA ILE A 120 -2.68 -22.55 -8.85
C ILE A 120 -1.32 -23.23 -8.96
N LEU A 121 -0.46 -23.10 -7.95
CA LEU A 121 0.90 -23.65 -8.00
C LEU A 121 0.99 -25.06 -7.42
N LYS A 122 -0.09 -25.59 -6.82
CA LYS A 122 -0.10 -26.85 -6.03
C LYS A 122 1.09 -26.95 -5.07
N GLY A 123 1.63 -25.80 -4.67
CA GLY A 123 2.76 -25.74 -3.77
C GLY A 123 2.29 -26.16 -2.38
N GLU A 124 3.10 -26.95 -1.69
CA GLU A 124 2.91 -27.18 -0.26
C GLU A 124 3.23 -25.87 0.47
N VAL A 125 2.25 -24.96 0.51
CA VAL A 125 2.36 -23.79 1.36
C VAL A 125 2.23 -24.28 2.78
N ALA A 126 3.32 -24.16 3.54
CA ALA A 126 3.32 -24.57 4.93
C ALA A 126 2.21 -23.82 5.68
N SER A 127 1.33 -24.56 6.35
CA SER A 127 0.23 -23.99 7.15
C SER A 127 0.72 -23.01 8.22
N SER A 128 2.01 -23.09 8.60
CA SER A 128 2.71 -22.13 9.44
C SER A 128 2.64 -20.69 8.91
N PHE A 129 2.60 -20.48 7.59
CA PHE A 129 2.46 -19.12 7.02
C PHE A 129 1.17 -18.42 7.48
N LEU A 130 0.06 -19.15 7.55
CA LEU A 130 -1.24 -18.59 7.98
C LEU A 130 -1.27 -18.26 9.48
N TYR A 131 -0.65 -19.09 10.31
CA TYR A 131 -0.78 -18.99 11.76
C TYR A 131 0.37 -18.22 12.43
N GLN A 132 1.55 -18.17 11.82
CA GLN A 132 2.72 -17.48 12.38
C GLN A 132 3.10 -16.22 11.59
N SER A 133 3.22 -16.31 10.27
CA SER A 133 3.74 -15.20 9.46
C SER A 133 2.69 -14.11 9.23
N LEU A 134 1.47 -14.49 8.87
CA LEU A 134 0.39 -13.57 8.48
C LEU A 134 -0.07 -12.62 9.61
N PRO A 135 -0.24 -13.08 10.87
CA PRO A 135 -0.57 -12.17 11.98
C PRO A 135 0.56 -11.18 12.29
N VAL A 136 1.81 -11.67 12.30
CA VAL A 136 3.00 -10.85 12.57
C VAL A 136 3.15 -9.77 11.49
N PHE A 137 3.02 -10.15 10.22
CA PHE A 137 3.03 -9.23 9.08
C PHE A 137 1.93 -8.17 9.18
N SER A 138 0.72 -8.56 9.57
CA SER A 138 -0.40 -7.63 9.71
C SER A 138 -0.20 -6.62 10.84
N ILE A 139 0.35 -7.07 11.97
CA ILE A 139 0.71 -6.19 13.09
C ILE A 139 1.84 -5.25 12.67
N PHE A 140 2.83 -5.74 11.94
CA PHE A 140 3.95 -4.93 11.47
C PHE A 140 3.49 -3.83 10.51
N ASN A 141 2.65 -4.16 9.52
CA ASN A 141 2.03 -3.17 8.63
C ASN A 141 1.16 -2.16 9.38
N ALA A 142 0.46 -2.57 10.44
CA ALA A 142 -0.37 -1.68 11.24
C ALA A 142 0.45 -0.72 12.12
N LEU A 143 1.67 -1.10 12.52
CA LEU A 143 2.60 -0.24 13.24
C LEU A 143 3.32 0.73 12.28
N VAL A 144 3.81 0.22 11.15
CA VAL A 144 4.53 1.01 10.14
C VAL A 144 3.59 1.96 9.40
N GLY A 145 2.35 1.55 9.18
CA GLY A 145 1.34 2.29 8.43
C GLY A 145 1.13 3.74 8.89
N PRO A 146 0.75 3.99 10.16
CA PRO A 146 0.58 5.33 10.70
C PRO A 146 1.82 6.22 10.58
N LEU A 147 3.02 5.64 10.78
CA LEU A 147 4.28 6.35 10.58
C LEU A 147 4.46 6.75 9.12
N MET A 148 4.19 5.84 8.19
CA MET A 148 4.27 6.09 6.75
C MET A 148 3.26 7.15 6.31
N PHE A 149 2.01 7.08 6.82
CA PHE A 149 0.96 8.07 6.58
C PHE A 149 1.40 9.47 7.00
N PHE A 150 2.03 9.61 8.16
CA PHE A 150 2.55 10.89 8.64
C PHE A 150 3.63 11.46 7.70
N VAL A 151 4.57 10.61 7.25
CA VAL A 151 5.62 11.02 6.31
C VAL A 151 5.01 11.43 4.96
N LEU A 152 4.08 10.63 4.43
CA LEU A 152 3.41 10.91 3.15
C LEU A 152 2.57 12.18 3.21
N ASP A 153 1.83 12.41 4.30
CA ASP A 153 1.07 13.64 4.51
C ASP A 153 1.97 14.87 4.59
N LYS A 154 3.13 14.77 5.27
CA LYS A 154 4.12 15.85 5.32
C LYS A 154 4.68 16.18 3.94
N ILE A 155 5.01 15.17 3.14
CA ILE A 155 5.50 15.34 1.77
C ILE A 155 4.40 15.98 0.90
N ASN A 156 3.17 15.49 0.99
CA ASN A 156 2.04 16.00 0.23
C ASN A 156 1.75 17.47 0.58
N GLY A 157 1.79 17.82 1.87
CA GLY A 157 1.64 19.20 2.33
C GLY A 157 2.75 20.13 1.81
N TRP A 158 4.00 19.64 1.78
CA TRP A 158 5.13 20.40 1.26
C TRP A 158 5.03 20.64 -0.25
N LEU A 159 4.65 19.60 -1.00
CA LEU A 159 4.35 19.73 -2.42
C LEU A 159 3.23 20.75 -2.67
N GLN A 160 2.21 20.81 -1.78
CA GLN A 160 1.02 21.68 -1.93
C GLN A 160 1.33 23.13 -1.63
N SER A 161 2.21 23.37 -0.65
CA SER A 161 2.78 24.68 -0.40
C SER A 161 3.53 25.21 -1.62
N LYS A 162 4.33 24.37 -2.29
CA LYS A 162 5.15 24.77 -3.44
C LYS A 162 4.34 25.12 -4.70
N ASN A 163 3.16 24.51 -4.89
CA ASN A 163 2.26 24.82 -6.01
C ASN A 163 1.29 25.98 -5.75
N ARG A 164 1.22 26.53 -4.53
CA ARG A 164 0.35 27.68 -4.18
C ARG A 164 0.98 29.06 -4.40
N MET A 165 2.21 29.15 -4.93
CA MET A 165 2.85 30.42 -5.29
C MET A 165 3.13 30.46 -6.80
N PRO A 166 2.14 30.83 -7.63
CA PRO A 166 2.45 31.82 -8.69
C PRO A 166 1.30 32.77 -9.09
N TYR A 167 0.23 32.95 -8.30
CA TYR A 167 -0.90 33.84 -8.70
C TYR A 167 -1.26 34.95 -7.71
N ALA A 168 -0.59 35.06 -6.56
CA ALA A 168 -0.90 36.10 -5.56
C ALA A 168 -0.23 37.46 -5.82
N GLU A 169 0.63 37.58 -6.83
CA GLU A 169 1.40 38.81 -7.11
C GLU A 169 0.91 39.64 -8.31
N ILE A 170 -0.14 39.20 -9.03
CA ILE A 170 -0.59 39.91 -10.26
C ILE A 170 -1.82 40.81 -10.00
N SER A 171 -2.32 40.90 -8.77
CA SER A 171 -3.53 41.71 -8.46
C SER A 171 -3.32 42.78 -7.38
N ARG A 172 -2.18 43.48 -7.39
CA ARG A 172 -2.04 44.76 -6.67
C ARG A 172 -1.68 45.87 -7.62
#